data_AF-A0A925IJ21-F1
#
_entry.id   AF-A0A925IJ21-F1
#
_cell.length_a   1.000
_cell.length_b   1.000
_cell.length_c   1.000
_cell.angle_alpha   90.00
_cell.angle_beta   90.00
_cell.angle_gamma   90.00
#
_symmetry.space_group_name_H-M   'P 1'
#
loop_
_entity.id
_entity.type
_entity.pdbx_description
1 polymer ?
#
loop_
_entity_poly.entity_id
_entity_poly.type
_entity_poly.pdbx_seq_one_letter_code
_entity_poly.pdbx_strand_id
1 'polypeptide(L)'
;MLNKPDEEFIKEGAQKVTDKDLEKVVNKSEEIKKKFNTKGPLARFVEDGKLLIAVIKDYSSGKYRQIPYGAIASIVFSLIYVFNPFDLMPDMLPLIGQVDDVAVMGACLMLVEQDLHKYKDWKQIQGKTE
;
A
#
# COMPACT_ATOMS: atom_id res chain seq x y z
N MET A 1 7.32 15.82 -0.95
CA MET A 1 8.43 14.98 -0.44
C MET A 1 7.81 13.96 0.50
N LEU A 2 8.08 12.66 0.32
CA LEU A 2 7.98 11.71 1.44
C LEU A 2 8.81 12.35 2.55
N ASN A 3 8.21 12.67 3.70
CA ASN A 3 9.02 12.93 4.89
C ASN A 3 9.62 11.58 5.27
N LYS A 4 10.70 11.21 4.57
CA LYS A 4 11.70 10.34 5.16
C LYS A 4 11.95 10.95 6.54
N PRO A 5 11.88 10.18 7.63
CA PRO A 5 12.34 10.70 8.91
C PRO A 5 13.72 11.27 8.64
N ASP A 6 13.85 12.59 8.77
CA ASP A 6 15.14 13.22 8.58
C ASP A 6 16.07 12.69 9.66
N GLU A 7 17.37 12.75 9.40
CA GLU A 7 18.36 12.21 10.32
C GLU A 7 18.22 12.82 11.73
N GLU A 8 17.72 14.05 11.80
CA GLU A 8 17.42 14.80 13.01
C GLU A 8 16.26 14.17 13.79
N PHE A 9 15.16 13.80 13.15
CA PHE A 9 14.02 13.11 13.75
C PHE A 9 14.44 11.77 14.38
N ILE A 10 15.28 11.00 13.69
CA ILE A 10 15.80 9.74 14.23
C ILE A 10 16.71 10.01 15.43
N LYS A 11 17.60 11.00 15.35
CA LYS A 11 18.52 11.38 16.44
C LYS A 11 17.77 11.87 17.67
N GLU A 12 16.80 12.76 17.49
CA GLU A 12 15.96 13.28 18.57
C GLU A 12 15.11 12.19 19.22
N GLY A 13 14.55 11.27 18.42
CA GLY A 13 13.81 10.13 18.92
C GLY A 13 14.71 9.18 19.72
N ALA A 14 15.92 8.89 19.22
CA ALA A 14 16.88 8.01 19.86
C ALA A 14 17.34 8.55 21.23
N GLN A 15 17.55 9.86 21.36
CA GLN A 15 17.93 10.49 22.63
C GLN A 15 16.87 10.34 23.74
N LYS A 16 15.61 10.06 23.38
CA LYS A 16 14.48 9.94 24.32
C LYS A 16 14.21 8.49 24.75
N VAL A 17 14.92 7.50 24.20
CA VAL A 17 14.73 6.08 24.50
C VAL A 17 15.21 5.76 25.92
N THR A 18 14.42 5.01 26.69
CA THR A 18 14.75 4.58 28.05
C THR A 18 14.81 3.06 28.20
N ASP A 19 15.32 2.57 29.33
CA ASP A 19 15.32 1.14 29.69
C ASP A 19 13.91 0.53 29.67
N LYS A 20 12.89 1.31 30.02
CA LYS A 20 11.49 0.85 29.96
C LYS A 20 11.02 0.62 28.53
N ASP A 21 11.54 1.38 27.57
CA ASP A 21 11.18 1.22 26.16
C ASP A 21 11.90 0.02 25.54
N LEU A 22 13.14 -0.24 25.96
CA LEU A 22 13.83 -1.51 25.66
C LEU A 22 13.04 -2.71 26.19
N GLU A 23 12.60 -2.67 27.45
CA GLU A 23 11.81 -3.74 28.06
C GLU A 23 10.48 -3.98 27.31
N LYS A 24 9.77 -2.90 26.93
CA LYS A 24 8.55 -3.01 26.10
C LYS A 24 8.81 -3.70 24.78
N VAL A 25 9.91 -3.37 24.08
CA VAL A 25 10.26 -4.00 22.79
C VAL A 25 10.54 -5.48 22.97
N VAL A 26 11.31 -5.85 24.01
CA VAL A 26 11.61 -7.26 24.33
C VAL A 26 10.34 -8.03 24.66
N ASN A 27 9.48 -7.48 25.53
CA ASN A 27 8.22 -8.09 25.94
C ASN A 27 7.23 -8.26 24.78
N LYS A 28 7.28 -7.38 23.77
CA LYS A 28 6.44 -7.46 22.56
C LYS A 28 7.12 -8.10 21.36
N SER A 29 8.31 -8.68 21.54
CA SER A 29 9.13 -9.19 20.44
C SER A 29 8.40 -10.21 19.55
N GLU A 30 7.57 -11.08 20.12
CA GLU A 30 6.78 -12.05 19.37
C GLU A 30 5.65 -11.40 18.55
N GLU A 31 4.99 -10.35 19.06
CA GLU A 31 4.01 -9.58 18.29
C GLU A 31 4.68 -8.84 17.12
N ILE A 32 5.85 -8.26 17.38
CA ILE A 32 6.66 -7.57 16.36
C ILE A 32 7.05 -8.57 15.28
N LYS A 33 7.59 -9.74 15.65
CA LYS A 33 7.92 -10.82 14.70
C LYS A 33 6.72 -11.25 13.86
N LYS A 34 5.52 -11.37 14.45
CA LYS A 34 4.29 -11.68 13.69
C LYS A 34 3.98 -10.62 12.63
N LYS A 35 4.24 -9.34 12.90
CA LYS A 35 4.07 -8.25 11.91
C LYS A 35 5.09 -8.33 10.77
N PHE A 36 6.33 -8.71 11.08
CA PHE A 36 7.42 -8.88 10.10
C PHE A 36 7.43 -10.24 9.37
N ASN A 37 6.59 -11.18 9.81
CA ASN A 37 6.48 -12.47 9.15
C ASN A 37 6.05 -12.30 7.69
N THR A 38 6.61 -13.11 6.79
CA THR A 38 6.28 -13.16 5.35
C THR A 38 4.84 -13.60 5.06
N LYS A 39 4.07 -13.94 6.09
CA LYS A 39 2.63 -14.23 6.03
C LYS A 39 1.79 -13.22 6.81
N GLY A 40 2.40 -12.16 7.34
CA GLY A 40 1.75 -11.13 8.14
C GLY A 40 1.12 -10.02 7.31
N PRO A 41 0.52 -9.01 7.95
CA PRO A 41 -0.16 -7.91 7.27
C PRO A 41 0.72 -7.15 6.27
N LEU A 42 2.02 -6.98 6.56
CA LEU A 42 2.96 -6.32 5.65
C LEU A 42 3.18 -7.13 4.37
N ALA A 43 3.29 -8.45 4.49
CA ALA A 43 3.44 -9.32 3.32
C ALA A 43 2.18 -9.28 2.44
N ARG A 44 0.99 -9.33 3.07
CA ARG A 44 -0.28 -9.15 2.36
C ARG A 44 -0.34 -7.80 1.63
N PHE A 45 0.05 -6.71 2.27
CA PHE A 45 0.07 -5.38 1.65
C PHE A 45 0.98 -5.33 0.41
N VAL A 46 2.15 -5.95 0.47
CA VAL A 46 3.06 -6.08 -0.68
C VAL A 46 2.46 -6.95 -1.78
N GLU A 47 1.81 -8.07 -1.44
CA GLU A 47 1.11 -8.93 -2.39
C GLU A 47 -0.05 -8.19 -3.09
N ASP A 48 -0.85 -7.45 -2.33
CA ASP A 48 -1.94 -6.65 -2.84
C ASP A 48 -1.42 -5.57 -3.79
N GLY A 49 -0.35 -4.84 -3.41
CA GLY A 49 0.31 -3.87 -4.29
C GLY A 49 0.82 -4.49 -5.61
N LYS A 50 1.39 -5.71 -5.56
CA LYS A 50 1.77 -6.44 -6.78
C LYS A 50 0.57 -6.80 -7.64
N LEU A 51 -0.56 -7.18 -7.02
CA LEU A 51 -1.79 -7.52 -7.71
C LEU A 51 -2.39 -6.29 -8.42
N LEU A 52 -2.40 -5.13 -7.75
CA LEU A 52 -2.82 -3.85 -8.32
C LEU A 52 -2.01 -3.50 -9.58
N ILE A 53 -0.69 -3.62 -9.51
CA ILE A 53 0.18 -3.37 -10.67
C ILE A 53 -0.09 -4.37 -11.79
N ALA A 54 -0.32 -5.63 -11.44
CA ALA A 54 -0.57 -6.67 -12.42
C ALA A 54 -1.88 -6.42 -13.20
N VAL A 55 -2.97 -6.05 -12.51
CA VAL A 55 -4.26 -5.80 -13.18
C VAL A 55 -4.17 -4.59 -14.11
N ILE A 56 -3.42 -3.55 -13.74
CA ILE A 56 -3.16 -2.39 -14.62
C ILE A 56 -2.44 -2.84 -15.90
N LYS A 57 -1.42 -3.69 -15.80
CA LYS A 57 -0.67 -4.18 -16.97
C LYS A 57 -1.56 -5.01 -17.91
N ASP A 58 -2.35 -5.92 -17.37
CA ASP A 58 -3.25 -6.75 -18.17
C ASP A 58 -4.42 -5.96 -18.76
N TYR A 59 -4.90 -4.94 -18.04
CA TYR A 59 -5.89 -4.00 -18.57
C TYR A 59 -5.32 -3.14 -19.70
N SER A 60 -4.13 -2.58 -19.52
CA SER A 60 -3.46 -1.73 -20.52
C SER A 60 -3.11 -2.50 -21.80
N SER A 61 -2.75 -3.78 -21.68
CA SER A 61 -2.47 -4.64 -22.84
C SER A 61 -3.72 -5.25 -23.48
N GLY A 62 -4.90 -5.02 -22.91
CA GLY A 62 -6.17 -5.56 -23.40
C GLY A 62 -6.45 -7.02 -23.03
N LYS A 63 -5.56 -7.69 -22.28
CA LYS A 63 -5.73 -9.08 -21.84
C LYS A 63 -6.88 -9.26 -20.86
N TYR A 64 -7.18 -8.23 -20.06
CA TYR A 64 -8.27 -8.28 -19.07
C TYR A 64 -9.09 -6.98 -19.08
N ARG A 65 -10.36 -7.05 -19.52
CA ARG A 65 -11.28 -5.90 -19.63
C ARG A 65 -12.57 -6.05 -18.84
N GLN A 66 -12.68 -7.08 -18.01
CA GLN A 66 -13.89 -7.36 -17.22
C GLN A 66 -14.04 -6.41 -16.02
N ILE A 67 -12.94 -5.80 -15.57
CA ILE A 67 -12.93 -4.79 -14.52
C ILE A 67 -13.45 -3.45 -15.06
N PRO A 68 -14.37 -2.76 -14.34
CA PRO A 68 -14.86 -1.45 -14.73
C PRO A 68 -13.72 -0.42 -14.82
N TYR A 69 -13.80 0.49 -15.79
CA TYR A 69 -12.80 1.56 -15.94
C TYR A 69 -12.65 2.41 -14.66
N GLY A 70 -13.74 2.69 -13.95
CA GLY A 70 -13.70 3.43 -12.69
C GLY A 70 -12.86 2.74 -11.60
N ALA A 71 -12.88 1.41 -11.54
CA ALA A 71 -12.04 0.65 -10.61
C ALA A 71 -10.56 0.75 -11.00
N ILE A 72 -10.23 0.60 -12.29
CA ILE A 72 -8.86 0.82 -12.78
C ILE A 72 -8.37 2.24 -12.50
N ALA A 73 -9.19 3.25 -12.76
CA ALA A 73 -8.85 4.64 -12.50
C ALA A 73 -8.58 4.88 -11.00
N SER A 74 -9.38 4.27 -10.12
CA SER A 74 -9.20 4.34 -8.66
C SER A 74 -7.88 3.71 -8.22
N ILE A 75 -7.51 2.57 -8.79
CA ILE A 75 -6.23 1.90 -8.51
C ILE A 75 -5.06 2.77 -8.96
N VAL A 76 -5.11 3.29 -10.20
CA VAL A 76 -4.05 4.15 -10.74
C VAL A 76 -3.90 5.42 -9.90
N PHE A 77 -5.00 6.09 -9.56
CA PHE A 77 -5.00 7.27 -8.70
C PHE A 77 -4.32 6.98 -7.35
N SER A 78 -4.71 5.88 -6.71
CA SER A 78 -4.18 5.51 -5.39
C SER A 78 -2.69 5.17 -5.43
N LEU A 79 -2.23 4.51 -6.51
CA LEU A 79 -0.80 4.24 -6.69
C LEU A 79 0.00 5.52 -6.97
N ILE A 80 -0.50 6.42 -7.82
CA ILE A 80 0.15 7.72 -8.07
C ILE A 80 0.27 8.50 -6.77
N TYR A 81 -0.80 8.54 -5.97
CA TYR A 81 -0.80 9.20 -4.66
C TYR A 81 0.29 8.64 -3.73
N VAL A 82 0.47 7.31 -3.68
CA VAL A 82 1.52 6.66 -2.87
C VAL A 82 2.94 6.99 -3.34
N PHE A 83 3.16 7.15 -4.66
CA PHE A 83 4.49 7.48 -5.19
C PHE A 83 4.81 8.97 -5.08
N ASN A 84 3.82 9.83 -5.29
CA ASN A 84 3.98 11.28 -5.23
C ASN A 84 2.65 11.94 -4.82
N PRO A 85 2.39 12.11 -3.50
CA PRO A 85 1.14 12.69 -3.03
C PRO A 85 0.93 14.14 -3.48
N PHE A 86 1.99 14.82 -3.97
CA PHE A 86 1.96 16.20 -4.42
C PHE A 86 1.81 16.37 -5.95
N ASP A 87 1.93 15.31 -6.76
CA ASP A 87 1.87 15.44 -8.23
C ASP A 87 0.45 15.61 -8.79
N LEU A 88 -0.56 15.21 -8.01
CA LEU A 88 -1.93 15.09 -8.50
C LEU A 88 -2.71 16.41 -8.50
N MET A 89 -2.13 17.52 -8.04
CA MET A 89 -2.85 18.80 -7.95
C MET A 89 -2.00 20.04 -8.30
N PRO A 90 -2.41 20.81 -9.33
CA PRO A 90 -2.16 22.24 -9.41
C PRO A 90 -3.09 22.97 -8.41
N ASP A 91 -2.51 23.69 -7.44
CA ASP A 91 -3.04 24.86 -6.74
C ASP A 91 -4.47 24.88 -6.13
N MET A 92 -5.06 23.78 -5.59
CA MET A 92 -6.48 23.85 -5.14
C MET A 92 -6.95 23.23 -3.81
N LEU A 93 -6.13 22.77 -2.86
CA LEU A 93 -6.67 22.21 -1.58
C LEU A 93 -5.85 22.58 -0.32
N PRO A 94 -6.14 23.73 0.35
CA PRO A 94 -5.45 24.13 1.58
C PRO A 94 -5.83 23.33 2.84
N LEU A 95 -6.55 22.20 2.71
CA LEU A 95 -7.10 21.42 3.84
C LEU A 95 -6.79 19.90 3.81
N ILE A 96 -5.99 19.41 2.86
CA ILE A 96 -5.55 18.00 2.84
C ILE A 96 -4.18 17.90 3.50
N GLY A 97 -4.13 18.15 4.80
CA GLY A 97 -2.89 18.14 5.57
C GLY A 97 -2.58 16.81 6.29
N GLN A 98 -3.47 15.81 6.25
CA GLN A 98 -3.39 14.65 7.16
C GLN A 98 -3.89 13.33 6.58
N VAL A 99 -3.82 13.14 5.26
CA VAL A 99 -4.17 11.82 4.68
C VAL A 99 -2.89 10.96 4.64
N ASP A 100 -2.84 9.95 5.52
CA ASP A 100 -1.79 8.93 5.55
C ASP A 100 -1.83 8.09 4.26
N ASP A 101 -0.70 7.94 3.55
CA ASP A 101 -0.59 7.22 2.28
C ASP A 101 -1.11 5.76 2.38
N VAL A 102 -0.95 5.15 3.57
CA VAL A 102 -1.46 3.81 3.88
C VAL A 102 -2.99 3.79 3.92
N ALA A 103 -3.62 4.86 4.39
CA ALA A 103 -5.07 4.98 4.45
C ALA A 103 -5.68 5.08 3.04
N VAL A 104 -5.05 5.82 2.12
CA VAL A 104 -5.51 5.91 0.72
C VAL A 104 -5.41 4.57 0.03
N MET A 105 -4.26 3.88 0.16
CA MET A 105 -4.12 2.54 -0.43
C MET A 105 -5.12 1.55 0.19
N GLY A 106 -5.33 1.60 1.51
CA GLY A 106 -6.32 0.78 2.21
C GLY A 106 -7.75 1.02 1.71
N ALA A 107 -8.16 2.29 1.57
CA ALA A 107 -9.47 2.65 1.03
C ALA A 107 -9.65 2.18 -0.41
N CYS A 108 -8.62 2.32 -1.25
CA CYS A 108 -8.64 1.79 -2.61
C CYS A 108 -8.85 0.27 -2.62
N LEU A 109 -8.10 -0.47 -1.81
CA LEU A 109 -8.20 -1.92 -1.73
C LEU A 109 -9.62 -2.35 -1.33
N MET A 110 -10.24 -1.67 -0.36
CA MET A 110 -11.63 -1.92 0.02
C MET A 110 -12.61 -1.67 -1.12
N LEU A 111 -12.40 -0.61 -1.92
CA LEU A 111 -13.26 -0.27 -3.04
C LEU A 111 -13.17 -1.28 -4.20
N VAL A 112 -11.98 -1.81 -4.46
CA VAL A 112 -11.73 -2.70 -5.62
C VAL A 112 -11.60 -4.18 -5.26
N GLU A 113 -11.81 -4.55 -3.99
CA GLU A 113 -11.57 -5.91 -3.48
C GLU A 113 -12.25 -6.99 -4.34
N GLN A 114 -13.54 -6.80 -4.66
CA GLN A 114 -14.30 -7.77 -5.44
C GLN A 114 -13.78 -7.91 -6.88
N ASP A 115 -13.35 -6.80 -7.49
CA ASP A 115 -12.78 -6.82 -8.84
C ASP A 115 -11.40 -7.47 -8.86
N LEU A 116 -10.60 -7.26 -7.81
CA LEU A 116 -9.31 -7.93 -7.64
C LEU A 116 -9.46 -9.42 -7.41
N HIS A 117 -10.51 -9.87 -6.70
CA HIS A 117 -10.81 -11.30 -6.57
C HIS A 117 -11.09 -11.94 -7.93
N LYS A 118 -11.98 -11.35 -8.73
CA LYS A 118 -12.28 -11.84 -10.09
C LYS A 118 -11.05 -11.87 -10.98
N TYR A 119 -10.21 -10.84 -10.90
CA TYR A 119 -8.96 -10.77 -11.64
C TYR A 119 -7.97 -11.86 -11.18
N LYS A 120 -7.86 -12.10 -9.87
CA LYS A 120 -7.00 -13.15 -9.30
C LYS A 120 -7.43 -14.54 -9.78
N ASP A 121 -8.73 -14.82 -9.77
CA ASP A 121 -9.29 -16.08 -10.25
C ASP A 121 -8.98 -16.27 -11.75
N TRP A 122 -9.20 -15.23 -12.56
CA TRP A 122 -8.86 -15.25 -13.98
C TRP A 122 -7.36 -15.51 -14.20
N LYS A 123 -6.49 -14.84 -13.46
CA LYS A 123 -5.04 -14.96 -13.60
C LYS A 123 -4.53 -16.34 -13.21
N GLN A 124 -5.13 -16.97 -12.20
CA GLN A 124 -4.84 -18.36 -11.82
C GLN A 124 -5.25 -19.35 -12.90
N ILE A 125 -6.32 -19.09 -13.64
CA ILE A 125 -6.74 -19.92 -14.77
C ILE A 125 -5.74 -19.76 -15.93
N GLN A 126 -5.34 -18.53 -16.25
CA GLN A 126 -4.36 -18.27 -17.32
C GLN A 126 -3.00 -18.92 -17.05
N GLY A 127 -2.46 -18.78 -15.83
CA GLY A 127 -1.17 -19.37 -15.45
C GLY A 127 -1.16 -20.90 -15.29
N LYS A 128 -2.32 -21.56 -15.38
CA LYS A 128 -2.42 -23.03 -15.50
C LYS A 128 -2.48 -23.51 -16.95
N THR A 129 -2.64 -22.58 -17.90
CA THR A 129 -2.82 -22.86 -19.33
C THR A 129 -1.51 -22.64 -20.12
N GLU A 130 -0.48 -22.09 -19.47
CA GLU A 130 0.92 -22.02 -19.93
C GLU A 130 1.72 -23.22 -19.39
#